data_AF-A0A6N4QQ30-F1
#
_entry.id   AF-A0A6N4QQ30-F1
#
_cell.length_a   1.000
_cell.length_b   1.000
_cell.length_c   1.000
_cell.angle_alpha   90.00
_cell.angle_beta   90.00
_cell.angle_gamma   90.00
#
_symmetry.space_group_name_H-M   'P 1'
#
loop_
_entity.id
_entity.type
_entity.pdbx_description
1 polymer ?
#
loop_
_entity_poly.entity_id
_entity_poly.type
_entity_poly.pdbx_seq_one_letter_code
_entity_poly.pdbx_strand_id
1 'polypeptide(L)'
;MLGIKTLEIDVNGTLVKGTLQLNAKGAYQLDLLSPYPGPMFTFAFPKTYHSLWDGHVSEIENDATSYLRTLFHKCENIKREVPKFERALKDFWLEIDTISVLSPLEWNEKCMFLKKALQEGYMDSDTYEKTLNDLTLVMEKKYLEREKRCELFLSQYLPEYSHLQNQFSWIRFCYELTEKKHLLLL
;
A
#
# COMPACT_ATOMS: atom_id res chain seq x y z
N MET A 1 -20.94 -34.18 0.86
CA MET A 1 -20.77 -32.86 1.50
C MET A 1 -19.56 -32.20 0.86
N LEU A 2 -19.73 -31.02 0.23
CA LEU A 2 -18.59 -30.19 -0.18
C LEU A 2 -17.87 -29.77 1.11
N GLY A 3 -16.71 -30.38 1.35
CA GLY A 3 -16.09 -30.47 2.67
C GLY A 3 -15.48 -29.15 3.12
N ILE A 4 -16.20 -28.43 3.98
CA ILE A 4 -15.61 -27.40 4.83
C ILE A 4 -15.12 -28.11 6.08
N LYS A 5 -13.80 -28.15 6.28
CA LYS A 5 -13.17 -28.68 7.49
C LYS A 5 -12.47 -27.56 8.24
N THR A 6 -12.76 -27.44 9.53
CA THR A 6 -12.01 -26.55 10.41
C THR A 6 -10.77 -27.28 10.90
N LEU A 7 -9.63 -26.62 10.82
CA LEU A 7 -8.33 -27.08 11.33
C LEU A 7 -7.94 -26.19 12.50
N GLU A 8 -7.41 -26.81 13.55
CA GLU A 8 -6.94 -26.12 14.75
C GLU A 8 -5.55 -26.63 15.11
N ILE A 9 -4.63 -25.70 15.34
CA ILE A 9 -3.24 -26.01 15.68
C ILE A 9 -2.76 -25.06 16.78
N ASP A 10 -1.90 -25.55 17.66
CA ASP A 10 -1.13 -24.68 18.56
C ASP A 10 0.15 -24.25 17.85
N VAL A 11 0.37 -22.94 17.78
CA VAL A 11 1.64 -22.36 17.35
C VAL A 11 2.16 -21.46 18.46
N ASN A 12 3.22 -21.91 19.15
CA ASN A 12 3.87 -21.17 20.24
C ASN A 12 2.89 -20.70 21.33
N GLY A 13 1.93 -21.54 21.72
CA GLY A 13 0.91 -21.24 22.74
C GLY A 13 -0.27 -20.41 22.24
N THR A 14 -0.36 -20.14 20.94
CA THR A 14 -1.50 -19.47 20.30
C THR A 14 -2.33 -20.49 19.53
N LEU A 15 -3.64 -20.54 19.81
CA LEU A 15 -4.58 -21.38 19.08
C LEU A 15 -4.91 -20.74 17.71
N VAL A 16 -4.36 -21.33 16.66
CA VAL A 16 -4.57 -20.91 15.28
C VAL A 16 -5.67 -21.76 14.66
N LYS A 17 -6.67 -21.12 14.07
CA LYS A 17 -7.79 -21.80 13.40
C LYS A 17 -7.84 -21.40 11.94
N GLY A 18 -8.11 -22.36 11.08
CA GLY A 18 -8.35 -22.11 9.67
C GLY A 18 -9.43 -23.03 9.08
N THR A 19 -10.00 -22.64 7.95
CA THR A 19 -10.97 -23.46 7.22
C THR A 19 -10.39 -23.93 5.91
N LEU A 20 -10.43 -25.25 5.72
CA LEU A 20 -10.18 -25.90 4.45
C LEU A 20 -11.51 -26.06 3.71
N GLN A 21 -11.66 -25.45 2.54
CA GLN A 21 -12.88 -25.48 1.73
C GLN A 21 -12.60 -25.94 0.31
N LEU A 22 -13.45 -26.79 -0.25
CA LEU A 22 -13.37 -27.17 -1.66
C LEU A 22 -14.10 -26.12 -2.52
N ASN A 23 -13.37 -25.42 -3.38
CA ASN A 23 -13.94 -24.40 -4.25
C ASN A 23 -14.64 -25.00 -5.48
N ALA A 24 -15.38 -24.16 -6.22
CA ALA A 24 -16.12 -24.57 -7.42
C ALA A 24 -15.24 -25.12 -8.56
N LYS A 25 -13.92 -24.88 -8.50
CA LYS A 25 -12.94 -25.40 -9.46
C LYS A 25 -12.33 -26.74 -9.04
N GLY A 26 -12.82 -27.33 -7.95
CA GLY A 26 -12.31 -28.61 -7.43
C GLY A 26 -10.97 -28.49 -6.70
N ALA A 27 -10.52 -27.28 -6.37
CA ALA A 27 -9.31 -27.06 -5.59
C ALA A 27 -9.65 -26.76 -4.12
N TYR A 28 -8.82 -27.26 -3.21
CA TYR A 28 -8.94 -26.89 -1.80
C TYR A 28 -8.36 -25.49 -1.57
N GLN A 29 -8.98 -24.75 -0.66
CA GLN A 29 -8.62 -23.42 -0.24
C GLN A 29 -8.50 -23.41 1.28
N LEU A 30 -7.37 -22.91 1.81
CA LEU A 30 -7.18 -22.71 3.25
C LEU A 30 -7.29 -21.23 3.57
N ASP A 31 -8.22 -20.90 4.46
CA ASP A 31 -8.38 -19.56 5.01
C ASP A 31 -7.96 -19.54 6.49
N LEU A 32 -7.21 -18.50 6.89
CA LEU A 32 -6.87 -18.26 8.30
C LEU A 32 -8.00 -17.47 8.98
N LEU A 33 -8.53 -17.97 10.09
CA LEU A 33 -9.68 -17.38 10.82
C LEU A 33 -9.37 -16.89 12.23
N SER A 34 -8.35 -17.45 12.89
CA SER A 34 -7.98 -17.09 14.27
C SER A 34 -6.47 -17.11 14.40
N PRO A 35 -5.85 -16.15 15.13
CA PRO A 35 -6.46 -15.19 16.06
C PRO A 35 -6.95 -13.86 15.45
N TYR A 36 -7.03 -13.78 14.12
CA TYR A 36 -7.27 -12.51 13.43
C TYR A 36 -8.74 -12.35 13.01
N PRO A 37 -9.29 -11.12 13.06
CA PRO A 37 -10.67 -10.88 12.67
C PRO A 37 -10.83 -11.04 11.14
N GLY A 38 -11.66 -12.01 10.72
CA GLY A 38 -11.98 -12.27 9.32
C GLY A 38 -10.92 -13.08 8.56
N PRO A 39 -11.24 -13.56 7.34
CA PRO A 39 -10.29 -14.28 6.50
C PRO A 39 -9.23 -13.30 5.97
N MET A 40 -8.13 -13.15 6.69
CA MET A 40 -7.06 -12.22 6.28
C MET A 40 -6.24 -12.76 5.11
N PHE A 41 -6.11 -14.08 4.97
CA PHE A 41 -5.31 -14.69 3.92
C PHE A 41 -5.95 -15.98 3.42
N THR A 42 -5.98 -16.09 2.10
CA THR A 42 -6.52 -17.22 1.37
C THR A 42 -5.42 -17.83 0.52
N PHE A 43 -5.15 -19.13 0.70
CA PHE A 43 -4.22 -19.86 -0.15
C PHE A 43 -4.94 -21.00 -0.87
N ALA A 44 -4.74 -21.08 -2.18
CA ALA A 44 -5.16 -22.22 -2.98
C ALA A 44 -4.08 -23.30 -2.92
N PHE A 45 -4.48 -24.55 -2.67
CA PHE A 45 -3.54 -25.67 -2.79
C PHE A 45 -3.27 -25.94 -4.27
N PRO A 46 -1.99 -25.98 -4.70
CA PRO A 46 -1.65 -26.24 -6.11
C PRO A 46 -1.98 -27.68 -6.53
N LYS A 47 -2.32 -28.55 -5.58
CA LYS A 47 -2.65 -29.96 -5.84
C LYS A 47 -4.17 -30.14 -5.83
N THR A 48 -4.74 -30.38 -7.00
CA THR A 48 -6.16 -30.71 -7.17
C THR A 48 -6.36 -32.17 -6.79
N TYR A 49 -6.81 -32.45 -5.57
CA TYR A 49 -7.12 -33.81 -5.13
C TYR A 49 -8.47 -34.23 -5.71
N HIS A 50 -8.43 -35.02 -6.78
CA HIS A 50 -9.63 -35.57 -7.41
C HIS A 50 -10.08 -36.78 -6.57
N SER A 51 -11.26 -36.67 -5.93
CA SER A 51 -11.84 -37.66 -5.01
C SER A 51 -10.97 -37.98 -3.79
N LEU A 52 -11.45 -37.65 -2.59
CA LEU A 52 -10.79 -38.05 -1.34
C LEU A 52 -10.87 -39.58 -1.22
N TRP A 53 -9.78 -40.29 -1.48
CA TRP A 53 -9.61 -41.67 -1.00
C TRP A 53 -9.06 -41.57 0.42
N ASP A 54 -9.47 -42.47 1.33
CA ASP A 54 -9.20 -42.39 2.78
C ASP A 54 -7.70 -42.24 3.14
N GLY A 55 -6.79 -42.60 2.24
CA GLY A 55 -5.34 -42.39 2.42
C GLY A 55 -4.82 -40.97 2.16
N HIS A 56 -5.51 -40.16 1.34
CA HIS A 56 -5.06 -38.80 1.02
C HIS A 56 -5.62 -37.74 1.97
N VAL A 57 -6.65 -38.07 2.75
CA VAL A 57 -7.26 -37.15 3.71
C VAL A 57 -6.26 -36.75 4.80
N SER A 58 -5.48 -37.70 5.33
CA SER A 58 -4.46 -37.45 6.33
C SER A 58 -3.28 -36.63 5.80
N GLU A 59 -2.86 -36.87 4.55
CA GLU A 59 -1.84 -36.06 3.87
C GLU A 59 -2.30 -34.61 3.69
N ILE A 60 -3.54 -34.40 3.21
CA ILE A 60 -4.13 -33.07 3.04
C ILE A 60 -4.21 -32.33 4.38
N GLU A 61 -4.59 -33.01 5.46
CA GLU A 61 -4.69 -32.42 6.79
C GLU A 61 -3.33 -32.02 7.37
N ASN A 62 -2.31 -32.88 7.21
CA ASN A 62 -0.95 -32.58 7.64
C ASN A 62 -0.36 -31.40 6.85
N ASP A 63 -0.55 -31.38 5.54
CA ASP A 63 -0.14 -30.27 4.68
C ASP A 63 -0.87 -28.99 5.10
N ALA A 64 -2.20 -29.02 5.21
CA ALA A 64 -2.99 -27.86 5.59
C ALA A 64 -2.64 -27.32 6.98
N THR A 65 -2.31 -28.19 7.93
CA THR A 65 -1.78 -27.82 9.26
C THR A 65 -0.45 -27.09 9.15
N SER A 66 0.48 -27.59 8.33
CA SER A 66 1.77 -26.93 8.07
C SER A 66 1.60 -25.57 7.40
N TYR A 67 0.70 -25.46 6.42
CA TYR A 67 0.37 -24.19 5.77
C TYR A 67 -0.33 -23.21 6.71
N LEU A 68 -1.17 -23.68 7.63
CA LEU A 68 -1.81 -22.85 8.64
C LEU A 68 -0.78 -22.23 9.60
N ARG A 69 0.26 -22.99 9.97
CA ARG A 69 1.40 -22.45 10.73
C ARG A 69 2.18 -21.40 9.93
N THR A 70 2.42 -21.67 8.65
CA THR A 70 3.09 -20.72 7.75
C THR A 70 2.29 -19.42 7.62
N LEU A 71 0.96 -19.53 7.48
CA LEU A 71 0.02 -18.42 7.45
C LEU A 71 0.11 -17.57 8.72
N PHE A 72 0.08 -18.21 9.89
CA PHE A 72 0.23 -17.51 11.16
C PHE A 72 1.55 -16.73 11.24
N HIS A 73 2.68 -17.33 10.89
CA HIS A 73 3.96 -16.63 10.89
C HIS A 73 4.05 -15.50 9.86
N LYS A 74 3.46 -15.67 8.69
CA LYS A 74 3.35 -14.57 7.70
C LYS A 74 2.55 -13.40 8.27
N CYS A 75 1.41 -13.66 8.93
CA CYS A 75 0.60 -12.63 9.57
C CYS A 75 1.36 -11.94 10.70
N GLU A 76 2.06 -12.69 11.55
CA GLU A 76 2.85 -12.12 12.64
C GLU A 76 4.01 -11.26 12.11
N ASN A 77 4.64 -11.68 11.01
CA ASN A 77 5.66 -10.87 10.35
C ASN A 77 5.06 -9.58 9.78
N ILE A 78 3.93 -9.66 9.05
CA ILE A 78 3.23 -8.48 8.52
C ILE A 78 2.84 -7.53 9.66
N LYS A 79 2.27 -8.05 10.75
CA LYS A 79 1.91 -7.29 11.94
C LYS A 79 3.11 -6.59 12.60
N ARG A 80 4.32 -7.14 12.50
CA ARG A 80 5.55 -6.50 12.98
C ARG A 80 6.07 -5.42 12.02
N GLU A 81 5.89 -5.60 10.72
CA GLU A 81 6.37 -4.66 9.70
C GLU A 81 5.40 -3.48 9.50
N VAL A 82 4.09 -3.68 9.64
CA VAL A 82 3.07 -2.61 9.47
C VAL A 82 3.35 -1.40 10.35
N PRO A 83 3.59 -1.50 11.67
CA PRO A 83 3.90 -0.32 12.50
C PRO A 83 5.20 0.39 12.09
N LYS A 84 6.17 -0.34 11.55
CA LYS A 84 7.42 0.26 11.05
C LYS A 84 7.15 1.06 9.78
N PHE A 85 6.35 0.50 8.87
CA PHE A 85 5.92 1.20 7.66
C PHE A 85 5.06 2.42 8.00
N GLU A 86 4.09 2.31 8.90
CA GLU A 86 3.25 3.44 9.33
C GLU A 86 4.08 4.57 9.94
N ARG A 87 5.11 4.22 10.73
CA ARG A 87 6.03 5.22 11.30
C ARG A 87 6.86 5.87 10.20
N ALA A 88 7.46 5.07 9.32
CA ALA A 88 8.23 5.57 8.18
C ALA A 88 7.39 6.49 7.27
N LEU A 89 6.12 6.15 7.03
CA LEU A 89 5.19 6.98 6.26
C LEU A 89 4.92 8.33 6.94
N LYS A 90 4.71 8.33 8.27
CA LYS A 90 4.53 9.59 9.02
C LYS A 90 5.78 10.48 8.97
N ASP A 91 6.95 9.90 9.19
CA ASP A 91 8.22 10.63 9.16
C ASP A 91 8.49 11.17 7.75
N PHE A 92 8.19 10.38 6.72
CA PHE A 92 8.27 10.78 5.32
C PHE A 92 7.35 11.96 4.98
N TRP A 93 6.13 12.01 5.50
CA TRP A 93 5.24 13.15 5.28
C TRP A 93 5.75 14.44 5.90
N LEU A 94 6.26 14.35 7.13
CA LEU A 94 6.91 15.48 7.78
C LEU A 94 8.08 16.00 6.94
N GLU A 95 8.82 15.10 6.29
CA GLU A 95 9.92 15.47 5.39
C GLU A 95 9.41 16.13 4.11
N ILE A 96 8.42 15.56 3.42
CA ILE A 96 7.82 16.11 2.19
C ILE A 96 7.21 17.50 2.43
N ASP A 97 6.58 17.70 3.59
CA ASP A 97 5.95 18.97 3.96
C ASP A 97 6.97 20.10 4.08
N THR A 98 8.25 19.81 4.36
CA THR A 98 9.31 20.84 4.34
C THR A 98 9.54 21.45 2.96
N ILE A 99 9.23 20.74 1.88
CA ILE A 99 9.38 21.22 0.51
C ILE A 99 8.13 22.00 0.11
N SER A 100 7.91 23.21 0.62
CA SER A 100 6.67 23.97 0.35
C SER A 100 6.48 24.26 -1.15
N VAL A 101 5.43 23.68 -1.75
CA VAL A 101 4.90 23.97 -3.08
C VAL A 101 3.59 24.73 -2.95
N LEU A 102 3.33 25.64 -3.89
CA LEU A 102 2.07 26.39 -3.91
C LEU A 102 0.93 25.47 -4.36
N SER A 103 -0.15 25.46 -3.60
CA SER A 103 -1.43 24.93 -4.06
C SER A 103 -1.94 25.73 -5.28
N PRO A 104 -2.87 25.17 -6.09
CA PRO A 104 -3.47 25.90 -7.20
C PRO A 104 -4.09 27.25 -6.80
N LEU A 105 -4.65 27.33 -5.59
CA LEU A 105 -5.22 28.55 -5.04
C LEU A 105 -4.14 29.59 -4.72
N GLU A 106 -3.10 29.19 -3.97
CA GLU A 106 -1.99 30.10 -3.64
C GLU A 106 -1.23 30.56 -4.90
N TRP A 107 -1.08 29.67 -5.89
CA TRP A 107 -0.52 30.02 -7.19
C TRP A 107 -1.33 31.11 -7.89
N ASN A 108 -2.66 30.95 -7.91
CA ASN A 108 -3.55 31.94 -8.50
C ASN A 108 -3.50 33.27 -7.76
N GLU A 109 -3.49 33.26 -6.42
CA GLU A 109 -3.34 34.47 -5.61
C GLU A 109 -2.04 35.21 -5.91
N LYS A 110 -0.91 34.49 -6.00
CA LYS A 110 0.38 35.07 -6.37
C LYS A 110 0.38 35.64 -7.79
N CYS A 111 -0.20 34.94 -8.75
CA CYS A 111 -0.36 35.42 -10.12
C CYS A 111 -1.21 36.71 -10.18
N MET A 112 -2.32 36.74 -9.46
CA MET A 112 -3.20 37.91 -9.41
C MET A 112 -2.52 39.11 -8.73
N PHE A 113 -1.75 38.86 -7.68
CA PHE A 113 -0.94 39.89 -7.03
C PHE A 113 0.07 40.51 -8.00
N LEU A 114 0.83 39.70 -8.73
CA LEU A 114 1.80 40.18 -9.72
C LEU A 114 1.14 40.98 -10.85
N LYS A 115 -0.01 40.50 -11.36
CA LYS A 115 -0.79 41.23 -12.37
C LYS A 115 -1.28 42.58 -11.86
N LYS A 116 -1.73 42.65 -10.61
CA LYS A 116 -2.16 43.90 -9.99
C LYS A 116 -1.01 44.90 -9.85
N ALA A 117 0.17 44.43 -9.42
CA ALA A 117 1.36 45.27 -9.30
C ALA A 117 1.79 45.86 -10.66
N LEU A 118 1.69 45.08 -11.74
CA LEU A 118 1.93 45.55 -13.12
C LEU A 118 0.90 46.63 -13.53
N GLN A 119 -0.39 46.39 -13.26
CA GLN A 119 -1.46 47.35 -13.60
C GLN A 119 -1.36 48.68 -12.84
N GLU A 120 -0.93 48.63 -11.58
CA GLU A 120 -0.76 49.81 -10.73
C GLU A 120 0.58 50.54 -10.96
N GLY A 121 1.42 50.03 -11.88
CA GLY A 121 2.69 50.66 -12.26
C GLY A 121 3.83 50.47 -11.24
N TYR A 122 3.67 49.56 -10.28
CA TYR A 122 4.73 49.19 -9.32
C TYR A 122 5.80 48.26 -9.92
N MET A 123 5.57 47.76 -11.13
CA MET A 123 6.43 46.83 -11.85
C MET A 123 6.29 47.04 -13.36
N ASP A 124 7.38 46.86 -14.12
CA ASP A 124 7.36 46.84 -15.58
C ASP A 124 7.12 45.43 -16.15
N SER A 125 6.82 45.36 -17.46
CA SER A 125 6.50 44.09 -18.13
C SER A 125 7.64 43.08 -18.06
N ASP A 126 8.89 43.53 -18.24
CA ASP A 126 10.06 42.66 -18.25
C ASP A 126 10.29 42.03 -16.86
N THR A 127 10.13 42.84 -15.82
CA THR A 127 10.22 42.41 -14.42
C THR A 127 9.08 41.45 -14.06
N TYR A 128 7.87 41.69 -14.55
CA TYR A 128 6.73 40.79 -14.37
C TYR A 128 6.99 39.41 -15.00
N GLU A 129 7.37 39.38 -16.27
CA GLU A 129 7.63 38.11 -16.99
C GLU A 129 8.77 37.33 -16.35
N LYS A 130 9.86 38.02 -16.00
CA LYS A 130 10.98 37.40 -15.30
C LYS A 130 10.56 36.83 -13.95
N THR A 131 9.83 37.59 -13.14
CA THR A 131 9.38 37.14 -11.81
C THR A 131 8.45 35.93 -11.92
N LEU A 132 7.54 35.93 -12.90
CA LEU A 132 6.63 34.81 -13.14
C LEU A 132 7.40 33.55 -13.58
N ASN A 133 8.36 33.69 -14.49
CA ASN A 133 9.20 32.59 -14.95
C ASN A 133 10.06 32.02 -13.82
N ASP A 134 10.71 32.88 -13.03
CA ASP A 134 11.53 32.48 -11.88
C ASP A 134 10.66 31.72 -10.85
N LEU A 135 9.47 32.22 -10.55
CA LEU A 135 8.53 31.56 -9.64
C LEU A 135 8.09 30.19 -10.16
N THR A 136 7.80 30.10 -11.47
CA THR A 136 7.38 28.85 -12.14
C THR A 136 8.50 27.81 -12.05
N LEU A 137 9.72 28.18 -12.42
CA LEU A 137 10.89 27.30 -12.37
C LEU A 137 11.17 26.80 -10.95
N VAL A 138 11.06 27.66 -9.94
CA VAL A 138 11.24 27.26 -8.54
C VAL A 138 10.15 26.27 -8.11
N MET A 139 8.88 26.49 -8.50
CA MET A 139 7.80 25.56 -8.17
C MET A 139 7.96 24.21 -8.87
N GLU A 140 8.30 24.19 -10.16
CA GLU A 140 8.56 22.96 -10.91
C GLU A 140 9.71 22.16 -10.28
N LYS A 141 10.81 22.83 -9.93
CA LYS A 141 11.94 22.18 -9.26
C LYS A 141 11.53 21.52 -7.94
N LYS A 142 10.75 22.22 -7.12
CA LYS A 142 10.24 21.69 -5.84
C LYS A 142 9.25 20.54 -6.04
N TYR A 143 8.40 20.62 -7.05
CA TYR A 143 7.45 19.56 -7.39
C TYR A 143 8.19 18.28 -7.82
N LEU A 144 9.20 18.41 -8.70
CA LEU A 144 10.05 17.31 -9.12
C LEU A 144 10.82 16.69 -7.96
N GLU A 145 11.29 17.52 -7.02
CA GLU A 145 11.95 17.04 -5.81
C GLU A 145 11.00 16.20 -4.94
N ARG A 146 9.76 16.66 -4.73
CA ARG A 146 8.73 15.88 -4.02
C ARG A 146 8.43 14.56 -4.72
N GLU A 147 8.20 14.57 -6.04
CA GLU A 147 7.94 13.36 -6.83
C GLU A 147 9.07 12.32 -6.68
N LYS A 148 10.33 12.76 -6.80
CA LYS A 148 11.49 11.87 -6.68
C LYS A 148 11.64 11.28 -5.28
N ARG A 149 11.33 12.04 -4.22
CA ARG A 149 11.36 11.53 -2.85
C ARG A 149 10.23 10.52 -2.61
N CYS A 150 9.03 10.76 -3.16
CA CYS A 150 7.93 9.79 -3.13
C CYS A 150 8.31 8.49 -3.85
N GLU A 151 8.88 8.59 -5.06
CA GLU A 151 9.35 7.43 -5.81
C GLU A 151 10.37 6.60 -5.03
N LEU A 152 11.37 7.26 -4.43
CA LEU A 152 12.40 6.58 -3.65
C LEU A 152 11.80 5.88 -2.42
N PHE A 153 10.93 6.56 -1.67
CA PHE A 153 10.23 5.98 -0.52
C PHE A 153 9.41 4.75 -0.91
N LEU A 154 8.63 4.84 -1.97
CA LEU A 154 7.80 3.73 -2.44
C LEU A 154 8.64 2.55 -2.93
N SER A 155 9.75 2.81 -3.63
CA SER A 155 10.66 1.73 -4.08
C SER A 155 11.29 0.95 -2.92
N GLN A 156 11.52 1.60 -1.78
CA GLN A 156 12.11 0.97 -0.60
C GLN A 156 11.11 0.09 0.16
N TYR A 157 9.84 0.51 0.25
CA TYR A 157 8.85 -0.15 1.09
C TYR A 157 7.80 -0.97 0.33
N LEU A 158 7.61 -0.67 -0.96
CA LEU A 158 6.60 -1.28 -1.85
C LEU A 158 7.22 -1.62 -3.22
N PRO A 159 8.31 -2.42 -3.26
CA PRO A 159 9.05 -2.71 -4.51
C PRO A 159 8.19 -3.40 -5.57
N GLU A 160 7.17 -4.14 -5.14
CA GLU A 160 6.19 -4.84 -5.98
C GLU A 160 5.35 -3.86 -6.82
N TYR A 161 5.17 -2.62 -6.35
CA TYR A 161 4.38 -1.59 -7.04
C TYR A 161 5.22 -0.72 -8.00
N SER A 162 6.51 -1.04 -8.17
CA SER A 162 7.40 -0.35 -9.13
C SER A 162 6.86 -0.33 -10.57
N HIS A 163 6.04 -1.31 -10.96
CA HIS A 163 5.42 -1.36 -12.28
C HIS A 163 4.29 -0.34 -12.51
N LEU A 164 3.75 0.30 -11.46
CA LEU A 164 2.70 1.32 -11.55
C LEU A 164 3.21 2.73 -11.86
N GLN A 165 4.53 2.90 -11.91
CA GLN A 165 5.28 4.15 -12.14
C GLN A 165 4.84 4.95 -13.36
N ASN A 166 4.26 4.29 -14.38
CA ASN A 166 3.83 4.94 -15.62
C ASN A 166 2.35 5.34 -15.65
N GLN A 167 1.57 5.02 -14.61
CA GLN A 167 0.12 5.21 -14.61
C GLN A 167 -0.37 6.31 -13.66
N PHE A 168 0.46 6.76 -12.71
CA PHE A 168 0.06 7.70 -11.65
C PHE A 168 1.18 8.66 -11.24
N SER A 169 0.81 9.83 -10.70
CA SER A 169 1.74 10.68 -9.93
C SER A 169 2.07 10.00 -8.60
N TRP A 170 3.35 9.92 -8.24
CA TRP A 170 3.78 9.27 -6.99
C TRP A 170 3.32 10.01 -5.76
N ILE A 171 3.20 11.34 -5.84
CA ILE A 171 2.63 12.17 -4.77
C ILE A 171 1.18 11.76 -4.51
N ARG A 172 0.39 11.56 -5.57
CA ARG A 172 -1.01 11.12 -5.43
C ARG A 172 -1.10 9.72 -4.84
N PHE A 173 -0.24 8.80 -5.25
CA PHE A 173 -0.19 7.45 -4.71
C PHE A 173 0.17 7.44 -3.22
N CYS A 174 1.22 8.18 -2.82
CA CYS A 174 1.57 8.36 -1.41
C CYS A 174 0.40 8.96 -0.61
N TYR A 175 -0.28 9.97 -1.14
CA TYR A 175 -1.41 10.61 -0.46
C TYR A 175 -2.57 9.62 -0.24
N GLU A 176 -2.93 8.87 -1.28
CA GLU A 176 -3.98 7.86 -1.19
C GLU A 176 -3.62 6.72 -0.21
N LEU A 177 -2.35 6.30 -0.14
CA LEU A 177 -1.88 5.34 0.87
C LEU A 177 -2.10 5.85 2.31
N THR A 178 -1.99 7.16 2.50
CA THR A 178 -2.00 7.81 3.82
C THR A 178 -3.42 8.06 4.31
N GLU A 179 -4.30 8.51 3.41
CA GLU A 179 -5.72 8.68 3.72
C GLU A 179 -6.44 7.34 3.83
N LYS A 180 -6.13 6.38 2.95
CA LYS A 180 -6.95 5.17 2.84
C LYS A 180 -6.59 4.08 3.84
N LYS A 181 -5.44 4.10 4.54
CA LYS A 181 -4.95 3.21 5.64
C LYS A 181 -5.19 1.68 5.56
N HIS A 182 -5.96 1.20 4.59
CA HIS A 182 -6.67 -0.08 4.58
C HIS A 182 -6.31 -0.90 3.33
N LEU A 183 -5.67 -0.29 2.33
CA LEU A 183 -5.26 -0.97 1.10
C LEU A 183 -3.92 -1.70 1.22
N LEU A 184 -3.17 -1.50 2.29
CA LEU A 184 -1.92 -2.23 2.58
C LEU A 184 -2.12 -3.50 3.42
N LEU A 185 -3.37 -3.81 3.77
CA LEU A 185 -3.75 -4.99 4.57
C LEU A 185 -4.56 -6.03 3.77
N LEU A 186 -4.67 -5.86 2.44
CA LEU A 186 -5.34 -6.77 1.51
C LEU A 186 -4.34 -7.22 0.43
#